data_AF-A0A4Q5RMC8-F1
#
_entry.id   AF-A0A4Q5RMC8-F1
#
_cell.length_a   1.000
_cell.length_b   1.000
_cell.length_c   1.000
_cell.angle_alpha   90.00
_cell.angle_beta   90.00
_cell.angle_gamma   90.00
#
_symmetry.space_group_name_H-M   'P 1'
#
loop_
_entity.id
_entity.type
_entity.pdbx_description
1 polymer ?
#
loop_
_entity_poly.entity_id
_entity_poly.type
_entity_poly.pdbx_seq_one_letter_code
_entity_poly.pdbx_strand_id
1 'polypeptide(L)'
;MRLIPLIAAASLVATPAFAGDRTAGWAKWVERAERIEAAIDSGEGRFKTEIKSACSGVTGTLISQGFQFPYWAQGLIQVCTVLKDNWIYKSSKAQCKDVKHVIAILNKAIPVPEAPRAEPIAKHIAAMMQGAYDAQCKR
;
A
#
# COMPACT_ATOMS: atom_id res chain seq x y z
N MET A 1 24.99 -51.57 31.42
CA MET A 1 23.88 -51.57 30.45
C MET A 1 22.88 -50.51 30.88
N ARG A 2 22.53 -49.60 29.97
CA ARG A 2 21.18 -49.01 29.71
C ARG A 2 20.45 -48.27 30.87
N LEU A 3 19.84 -47.09 30.72
CA LEU A 3 19.47 -46.23 29.58
C LEU A 3 19.21 -44.80 30.13
N ILE A 4 19.66 -43.79 29.40
CA ILE A 4 19.26 -42.38 29.56
C ILE A 4 17.99 -42.18 28.73
N PRO A 5 16.86 -41.67 29.27
CA PRO A 5 15.81 -41.14 28.42
C PRO A 5 16.14 -39.68 28.09
N LEU A 6 16.57 -39.51 26.84
CA LEU A 6 16.74 -38.24 26.14
C LEU A 6 15.44 -37.96 25.36
N ILE A 7 15.04 -36.68 25.33
CA ILE A 7 14.20 -36.00 24.31
C ILE A 7 12.68 -36.26 24.32
N ALA A 8 11.92 -35.17 24.53
CA ALA A 8 10.94 -34.68 23.56
C ALA A 8 10.56 -33.23 23.88
N ALA A 9 11.42 -32.28 23.53
CA ALA A 9 11.00 -30.90 23.31
C ALA A 9 10.16 -30.88 22.03
N ALA A 10 8.85 -31.10 22.17
CA ALA A 10 7.90 -30.93 21.08
C ALA A 10 7.93 -29.46 20.64
N SER A 11 8.58 -29.23 19.51
CA SER A 11 8.69 -27.94 18.86
C SER A 11 7.29 -27.42 18.55
N LEU A 12 6.97 -26.22 19.03
CA LEU A 12 5.80 -25.46 18.59
C LEU A 12 5.93 -25.26 17.08
N VAL A 13 5.20 -26.07 16.32
CA VAL A 13 5.06 -25.91 14.87
C VAL A 13 4.36 -24.57 14.65
N ALA A 14 5.13 -23.57 14.20
CA ALA A 14 4.60 -22.31 13.72
C ALA A 14 3.55 -22.61 12.64
N THR A 15 2.34 -22.13 12.87
CA THR A 15 1.15 -22.44 12.08
C THR A 15 1.29 -21.95 10.63
N PRO A 16 1.19 -22.83 9.61
CA PRO A 16 1.33 -22.46 8.20
C PRO A 16 0.21 -21.56 7.66
N ALA A 17 -0.92 -21.45 8.38
CA ALA A 17 -2.05 -20.60 7.99
C ALA A 17 -1.68 -19.11 7.90
N PHE A 18 -0.91 -18.59 8.87
CA PHE A 18 -0.55 -17.16 8.93
C PHE A 18 0.39 -16.72 7.79
N ALA A 19 1.27 -17.61 7.32
CA ALA A 19 2.19 -17.30 6.21
C ALA A 19 1.45 -17.24 4.86
N GLY A 20 0.43 -18.10 4.68
CA GLY A 20 -0.44 -18.09 3.50
C GLY A 20 -1.27 -16.81 3.40
N ASP A 21 -1.86 -16.38 4.51
CA ASP A 21 -2.65 -15.14 4.56
C ASP A 21 -1.82 -13.89 4.26
N ARG A 22 -0.58 -13.81 4.78
CA ARG A 22 0.34 -12.71 4.50
C ARG A 22 0.70 -12.60 3.01
N THR A 23 1.05 -13.72 2.38
CA THR A 23 1.45 -13.74 0.95
C THR A 23 0.28 -13.35 0.05
N ALA A 24 -0.91 -13.91 0.31
CA ALA A 24 -2.12 -13.55 -0.42
C ALA A 24 -2.53 -12.09 -0.20
N GLY A 25 -2.33 -11.57 1.02
CA GLY A 25 -2.50 -10.17 1.35
C GLY A 25 -1.61 -9.28 0.48
N TRP A 26 -0.30 -9.53 0.47
CA TRP A 26 0.65 -8.73 -0.32
C TRP A 26 0.39 -8.81 -1.83
N ALA A 27 0.04 -9.97 -2.38
CA ALA A 27 -0.35 -10.08 -3.78
C ALA A 27 -1.54 -9.18 -4.12
N LYS A 28 -2.58 -9.20 -3.27
CA LYS A 28 -3.75 -8.31 -3.38
C LYS A 28 -3.36 -6.84 -3.23
N TRP A 29 -2.44 -6.52 -2.33
CA TRP A 29 -1.94 -5.16 -2.14
C TRP A 29 -1.26 -4.65 -3.42
N VAL A 30 -0.35 -5.46 -4.00
CA VAL A 30 0.40 -5.10 -5.22
C VAL A 30 -0.57 -4.87 -6.38
N GLU A 31 -1.50 -5.80 -6.63
CA GLU A 31 -2.51 -5.67 -7.69
C GLU A 31 -3.27 -4.33 -7.62
N ARG A 32 -3.62 -3.89 -6.40
CA ARG A 32 -4.33 -2.62 -6.20
C ARG A 32 -3.42 -1.43 -6.37
N ALA A 33 -2.19 -1.50 -5.87
CA ALA A 33 -1.21 -0.44 -6.04
C ALA A 33 -0.91 -0.19 -7.52
N GLU A 34 -0.75 -1.24 -8.32
CA GLU A 34 -0.54 -1.16 -9.78
C GLU A 34 -1.74 -0.53 -10.50
N ARG A 35 -2.98 -0.85 -10.08
CA ARG A 35 -4.18 -0.20 -10.64
C ARG A 35 -4.24 1.29 -10.30
N ILE A 36 -3.87 1.66 -9.08
CA ILE A 36 -3.82 3.07 -8.67
C ILE A 36 -2.74 3.80 -9.46
N GLU A 37 -1.56 3.20 -9.59
CA GLU A 37 -0.45 3.73 -10.39
C GLU A 37 -0.88 3.98 -11.85
N ALA A 38 -1.45 2.97 -12.51
CA ALA A 38 -1.96 3.10 -13.88
C ALA A 38 -3.08 4.15 -14.01
N ALA A 39 -3.93 4.29 -12.98
CA ALA A 39 -4.97 5.30 -12.98
C ALA A 39 -4.43 6.73 -12.81
N ILE A 40 -3.34 6.92 -12.05
CA ILE A 40 -2.63 8.20 -11.98
C ILE A 40 -2.03 8.55 -13.36
N ASP A 41 -1.45 7.56 -14.04
CA ASP A 41 -0.85 7.71 -15.38
C ASP A 41 -1.86 7.83 -16.53
N SER A 42 -3.15 7.58 -16.28
CA SER A 42 -4.19 7.56 -17.31
C SER A 42 -4.47 8.92 -17.99
N GLY A 43 -3.86 9.99 -17.49
CA GLY A 43 -3.98 11.34 -18.02
C GLY A 43 -5.29 12.04 -17.65
N GLU A 44 -5.32 13.35 -17.89
CA GLU A 44 -6.36 14.27 -17.39
C GLU A 44 -7.80 13.86 -17.77
N GLY A 45 -8.00 13.34 -18.99
CA GLY A 45 -9.33 12.98 -19.49
C GLY A 45 -9.94 11.72 -18.87
N ARG A 46 -9.12 10.84 -18.29
CA ARG A 46 -9.57 9.54 -17.75
C ARG A 46 -9.34 9.39 -16.25
N PHE A 47 -8.44 10.20 -15.69
CA PHE A 47 -8.01 10.16 -14.29
C PHE A 47 -9.17 9.96 -13.31
N LYS A 48 -10.21 10.78 -13.38
CA LYS A 48 -11.32 10.73 -12.41
C LYS A 48 -12.06 9.39 -12.44
N THR A 49 -12.30 8.84 -13.62
CA THR A 49 -13.01 7.56 -13.80
C THR A 49 -12.12 6.40 -13.39
N GLU A 50 -10.86 6.40 -13.83
CA GLU A 50 -9.90 5.34 -13.53
C GLU A 50 -9.55 5.29 -12.04
N ILE A 51 -9.32 6.44 -11.39
CA ILE A 51 -9.06 6.49 -9.95
C ILE A 51 -10.27 6.03 -9.15
N LYS A 52 -11.49 6.41 -9.54
CA LYS A 52 -12.69 5.95 -8.85
C LYS A 52 -12.80 4.42 -8.92
N SER A 53 -12.48 3.84 -10.08
CA SER A 53 -12.45 2.39 -10.30
C SER A 53 -11.34 1.72 -9.48
N ALA A 54 -10.09 2.19 -9.60
CA ALA A 54 -8.92 1.64 -8.92
C ALA A 54 -9.04 1.72 -7.39
N CYS A 55 -9.65 2.79 -6.88
CA CYS A 55 -9.86 3.01 -5.45
C CYS A 55 -11.18 2.43 -4.91
N SER A 56 -11.90 1.66 -5.71
CA SER A 56 -13.07 0.92 -5.24
C SER A 56 -12.64 -0.26 -4.38
N GLY A 57 -13.21 -0.40 -3.18
CA GLY A 57 -12.92 -1.52 -2.28
C GLY A 57 -11.55 -1.49 -1.57
N VAL A 58 -10.77 -0.41 -1.72
CA VAL A 58 -9.44 -0.27 -1.07
C VAL A 58 -9.54 -0.17 0.46
N THR A 59 -10.73 0.06 1.01
CA THR A 59 -11.01 0.13 2.46
C THR A 59 -10.76 -1.19 3.22
N GLY A 60 -10.90 -2.34 2.56
CA GLY A 60 -10.83 -3.66 3.19
C GLY A 60 -9.55 -4.46 2.93
N THR A 61 -8.63 -3.95 2.09
CA THR A 61 -7.41 -4.68 1.73
C THR A 61 -6.38 -4.75 2.85
N LEU A 62 -6.64 -4.11 3.99
CA LEU A 62 -5.73 -4.10 5.14
C LEU A 62 -5.84 -5.32 6.05
N ILE A 63 -6.79 -6.22 5.77
CA ILE A 63 -7.09 -7.38 6.61
C ILE A 63 -7.27 -8.61 5.73
N SER A 64 -6.18 -9.34 5.46
CA SER A 64 -6.29 -10.77 5.17
C SER A 64 -6.20 -11.49 6.52
N GLN A 65 -7.31 -12.13 6.93
CA GLN A 65 -7.46 -12.99 8.14
C GLN A 65 -6.27 -12.97 9.12
N GLY A 66 -6.17 -11.93 9.96
CA GLY A 66 -5.18 -11.84 11.05
C GLY A 66 -3.81 -11.21 10.71
N PHE A 67 -3.56 -10.82 9.46
CA PHE A 67 -2.38 -10.05 9.05
C PHE A 67 -2.69 -8.55 8.96
N GLN A 68 -1.88 -7.74 9.65
CA GLN A 68 -1.94 -6.29 9.58
C GLN A 68 -0.76 -5.76 8.75
N PHE A 69 -1.08 -4.98 7.72
CA PHE A 69 -0.05 -4.35 6.89
C PHE A 69 0.78 -3.32 7.68
N PRO A 70 2.06 -3.12 7.32
CA PRO A 70 2.85 -2.04 7.87
C PRO A 70 2.21 -0.68 7.52
N TYR A 71 2.46 0.33 8.34
CA TYR A 71 1.81 1.64 8.23
C TYR A 71 1.94 2.27 6.83
N TRP A 72 3.09 2.13 6.16
CA TRP A 72 3.28 2.66 4.81
C TRP A 72 2.33 2.01 3.78
N ALA A 73 2.09 0.70 3.91
CA ALA A 73 1.19 -0.04 3.05
C ALA A 73 -0.29 0.28 3.33
N GLN A 74 -0.61 0.64 4.58
CA GLN A 74 -1.93 1.20 4.92
C GLN A 74 -2.17 2.58 4.27
N GLY A 75 -1.11 3.26 3.85
CA GLY A 75 -1.14 4.53 3.15
C GLY A 75 -1.95 4.51 1.84
N LEU A 76 -2.14 3.36 1.18
CA LEU A 76 -2.97 3.27 -0.03
C LEU A 76 -4.42 3.74 0.17
N ILE A 77 -4.98 3.57 1.37
CA ILE A 77 -6.31 4.12 1.67
C ILE A 77 -6.27 5.64 1.57
N GLN A 78 -5.24 6.26 2.14
CA GLN A 78 -5.09 7.71 2.17
C GLN A 78 -4.79 8.26 0.77
N VAL A 79 -4.02 7.54 -0.04
CA VAL A 79 -3.84 7.82 -1.48
C VAL A 79 -5.20 7.96 -2.17
N CYS A 80 -6.07 6.97 -1.97
CA CYS A 80 -7.38 6.97 -2.58
C CYS A 80 -8.31 8.08 -2.08
N THR A 81 -8.23 8.46 -0.80
CA THR A 81 -8.97 9.61 -0.25
C THR A 81 -8.53 10.90 -0.96
N VAL A 82 -7.24 11.15 -1.02
CA VAL A 82 -6.68 12.37 -1.61
C VAL A 82 -6.95 12.44 -3.12
N LEU A 83 -6.80 11.33 -3.85
CA LEU A 83 -6.98 11.30 -5.30
C LEU A 83 -8.46 11.45 -5.73
N LYS A 84 -9.42 10.98 -4.93
CA LYS A 84 -10.86 11.11 -5.22
C LYS A 84 -11.38 12.55 -5.12
N ASP A 85 -10.75 13.38 -4.31
CA ASP A 85 -11.18 14.77 -4.07
C ASP A 85 -10.77 15.74 -5.20
N ASN A 86 -10.42 15.23 -6.39
CA ASN A 86 -10.02 16.03 -7.55
C ASN A 86 -8.84 17.00 -7.26
N TRP A 87 -7.96 16.63 -6.33
CA TRP A 87 -6.91 17.54 -5.83
C TRP A 87 -5.98 18.07 -6.93
N ILE A 88 -5.79 17.32 -8.01
CA ILE A 88 -4.96 17.69 -9.18
C ILE A 88 -5.49 18.97 -9.86
N TYR A 89 -6.80 19.25 -9.77
CA TYR A 89 -7.44 20.38 -10.45
C TYR A 89 -7.76 21.56 -9.52
N LYS A 90 -7.91 21.27 -8.23
CA LYS A 90 -8.23 22.28 -7.21
C LYS A 90 -7.69 21.83 -5.87
N SER A 91 -6.59 22.43 -5.45
CA SER A 91 -5.94 22.14 -4.18
C SER A 91 -6.14 23.27 -3.17
N SER A 92 -6.69 22.92 -2.01
CA SER A 92 -6.67 23.76 -0.81
C SER A 92 -5.41 23.50 0.02
N LYS A 93 -5.07 24.42 0.93
CA LYS A 93 -3.95 24.21 1.89
C LYS A 93 -4.09 22.91 2.69
N ALA A 94 -5.32 22.53 3.06
CA ALA A 94 -5.60 21.29 3.77
C ALA A 94 -5.27 20.07 2.89
N GLN A 95 -5.78 20.04 1.66
CA GLN A 95 -5.46 18.96 0.70
C GLN A 95 -3.96 18.87 0.42
N CYS A 96 -3.26 20.00 0.29
CA CYS A 96 -1.81 20.01 0.14
C CYS A 96 -1.10 19.36 1.34
N LYS A 97 -1.56 19.61 2.56
CA LYS A 97 -1.01 18.96 3.77
C LYS A 97 -1.25 17.45 3.74
N ASP A 98 -2.43 17.03 3.34
CA ASP A 98 -2.79 15.61 3.26
C ASP A 98 -1.97 14.89 2.18
N VAL A 99 -1.84 15.47 0.98
CA VAL A 99 -0.98 14.96 -0.10
C VAL A 99 0.46 14.80 0.41
N LYS A 100 1.03 15.84 1.02
CA LYS A 100 2.40 15.80 1.55
C LYS A 100 2.58 14.71 2.60
N HIS A 101 1.59 14.51 3.46
CA HIS A 101 1.59 13.46 4.47
C HIS A 101 1.58 12.07 3.83
N VAL A 102 0.72 11.84 2.84
CA VAL A 102 0.64 10.57 2.10
C VAL A 102 1.96 10.26 1.38
N ILE A 103 2.56 11.24 0.70
CA ILE A 103 3.87 11.09 0.06
C ILE A 103 4.92 10.65 1.09
N ALA A 104 4.96 11.30 2.26
CA ALA A 104 5.91 10.96 3.32
C ALA A 104 5.69 9.55 3.90
N ILE A 105 4.45 9.05 3.90
CA ILE A 105 4.13 7.68 4.31
C ILE A 105 4.65 6.67 3.29
N LEU A 106 4.33 6.87 2.01
CA LEU A 106 4.72 5.95 0.95
C LEU A 106 6.24 5.89 0.74
N ASN A 107 6.93 7.02 0.91
CA ASN A 107 8.40 7.07 0.83
C ASN A 107 9.10 6.25 1.93
N LYS A 108 8.40 5.86 3.00
CA LYS A 108 8.90 4.94 4.03
C LYS A 108 8.71 3.47 3.65
N ALA A 109 8.25 3.17 2.44
CA ALA A 109 8.17 1.80 1.96
C ALA A 109 9.56 1.14 1.99
N ILE A 110 9.56 -0.12 2.42
CA ILE A 110 10.74 -0.96 2.58
C ILE A 110 10.54 -2.27 1.81
N PRO A 111 11.62 -2.99 1.46
CA PRO A 111 11.51 -4.24 0.74
C PRO A 111 10.62 -5.25 1.47
N VAL A 112 9.77 -5.93 0.72
CA VAL A 112 8.94 -7.05 1.20
C VAL A 112 9.36 -8.30 0.44
N PRO A 113 9.98 -9.30 1.09
CA PRO A 113 10.44 -10.51 0.41
C PRO A 113 9.33 -11.24 -0.35
N GLU A 114 8.12 -11.27 0.23
CA GLU A 114 6.97 -11.95 -0.37
C GLU A 114 6.33 -11.16 -1.53
N ALA A 115 6.66 -9.87 -1.67
CA ALA A 115 6.18 -9.02 -2.73
C ALA A 115 7.24 -7.96 -3.12
N PRO A 116 8.27 -8.35 -3.89
CA PRO A 116 9.38 -7.46 -4.26
C PRO A 116 8.95 -6.19 -5.00
N ARG A 117 7.76 -6.20 -5.61
CA ARG A 117 7.17 -5.04 -6.31
C ARG A 117 6.53 -4.01 -5.37
N ALA A 118 6.25 -4.36 -4.12
CA ALA A 118 5.47 -3.50 -3.24
C ALA A 118 6.17 -2.17 -2.91
N GLU A 119 7.46 -2.23 -2.56
CA GLU A 119 8.28 -1.04 -2.31
C GLU A 119 8.40 -0.12 -3.53
N PRO A 120 8.89 -0.60 -4.71
CA PRO A 120 9.09 0.29 -5.84
C PRO A 120 7.78 0.95 -6.30
N ILE A 121 6.65 0.23 -6.28
CA ILE A 121 5.35 0.82 -6.65
C ILE A 121 4.92 1.88 -5.63
N ALA A 122 5.05 1.62 -4.33
CA ALA A 122 4.72 2.63 -3.31
C ALA A 122 5.53 3.92 -3.51
N LYS A 123 6.84 3.80 -3.74
CA LYS A 123 7.73 4.94 -3.99
C LYS A 123 7.42 5.63 -5.32
N HIS A 124 7.02 4.89 -6.35
CA HIS A 124 6.65 5.49 -7.63
C HIS A 124 5.34 6.27 -7.53
N ILE A 125 4.31 5.73 -6.86
CA ILE A 125 3.09 6.48 -6.53
C ILE A 125 3.43 7.76 -5.76
N ALA A 126 4.32 7.67 -4.77
CA ALA A 126 4.79 8.84 -4.00
C ALA A 126 5.43 9.89 -4.91
N ALA A 127 6.26 9.48 -5.88
CA ALA A 127 6.92 10.36 -6.82
C ALA A 127 5.92 11.06 -7.77
N MET A 128 4.93 10.33 -8.29
CA MET A 128 3.88 10.92 -9.13
C MET A 128 3.04 11.94 -8.35
N MET A 129 2.66 11.61 -7.12
CA MET A 129 1.98 12.54 -6.22
C MET A 129 2.86 13.76 -5.88
N GLN A 130 4.16 13.57 -5.72
CA GLN A 130 5.10 14.67 -5.47
C GLN A 130 5.17 15.65 -6.65
N GLY A 131 5.20 15.15 -7.89
CA GLY A 131 5.16 16.00 -9.08
C GLY A 131 3.91 16.87 -9.15
N ALA A 132 2.74 16.28 -8.89
CA ALA A 132 1.49 17.04 -8.84
C ALA A 132 1.42 18.00 -7.63
N TYR A 133 2.02 17.65 -6.49
CA TYR A 133 2.11 18.53 -5.32
C TYR A 133 2.96 19.75 -5.62
N ASP A 134 4.11 19.57 -6.26
CA ASP A 134 4.98 20.69 -6.62
C ASP A 134 4.30 21.62 -7.64
N ALA A 135 3.50 21.08 -8.55
CA ALA A 135 2.74 21.87 -9.52
C ALA A 135 1.57 22.67 -8.92
N GLN A 136 0.88 22.12 -7.91
CA GLN A 136 -0.40 22.67 -7.42
C GLN A 136 -0.30 23.36 -6.04
N CYS A 137 0.66 22.95 -5.21
CA CYS A 137 0.75 23.38 -3.80
C CYS A 137 1.97 24.23 -3.47
N LYS A 138 2.98 24.28 -4.35
CA LYS A 138 4.18 25.14 -4.20
C LYS A 138 4.22 26.32 -5.18
N ARG A 139 3.21 26.46 -6.05
CA ARG A 139 3.06 27.63 -6.91
C ARG A 139 2.62 28.87 -6.14
#